data_AF-A0A2E4WMA6-F1
#
_entry.id   AF-A0A2E4WMA6-F1
#
_cell.length_a   1.000
_cell.length_b   1.000
_cell.length_c   1.000
_cell.angle_alpha   90.00
_cell.angle_beta   90.00
_cell.angle_gamma   90.00
#
_symmetry.space_group_name_H-M   'P 1'
#
loop_
_entity.id
_entity.type
_entity.pdbx_description
1 polymer ?
#
loop_
_entity_poly.entity_id
_entity_poly.type
_entity_poly.pdbx_seq_one_letter_code
_entity_poly.pdbx_strand_id
1 'polypeptide(L)'
;MVINPLLKKYSSILFARSINLIKHPLIRSSVVLFSVLFISCEVPTESYENPLDEESAEEDGIETPALVFFPDEFEVTAGSSVSVQVYALGVSGVAGAHIQLSYDKSLISINSVNTGDLFVSTSEPVFISENNAEAGLLDIYTSFLGDDSSTVSGTGSIATLILGTLTSGVSTISYTSESELVDDNDNLLELKGFGEGEINAQ
;
A
#
# COMPACT_ATOMS: atom_id res chain seq x y z
N MET A 1 19.10 58.19 -19.25
CA MET A 1 18.80 58.29 -17.81
C MET A 1 20.13 58.21 -17.05
N VAL A 2 20.67 59.34 -16.62
CA VAL A 2 21.98 59.42 -15.94
C VAL A 2 21.75 59.11 -14.46
N ILE A 3 22.18 57.93 -14.01
CA ILE A 3 22.09 57.54 -12.60
C ILE A 3 23.07 58.41 -11.81
N ASN A 4 22.54 59.15 -10.82
CA ASN A 4 23.31 60.08 -10.00
C ASN A 4 24.48 59.34 -9.30
N PRO A 5 25.75 59.76 -9.51
CA PRO A 5 26.92 59.08 -8.97
C PRO A 5 26.95 59.02 -7.43
N LEU A 6 26.19 59.88 -6.73
CA LEU A 6 26.04 59.82 -5.28
C LEU A 6 25.22 58.60 -4.81
N LEU A 7 24.15 58.23 -5.52
CA LEU A 7 23.31 57.07 -5.17
C LEU A 7 24.09 55.74 -5.31
N LYS A 8 24.94 55.65 -6.34
CA LYS A 8 25.84 54.50 -6.54
C LYS A 8 26.84 54.39 -5.37
N LYS A 9 27.32 55.52 -4.84
CA LYS A 9 28.24 55.57 -3.70
C LYS A 9 27.57 55.14 -2.39
N TYR A 10 26.34 55.57 -2.13
CA TYR A 10 25.60 55.19 -0.92
C TYR A 10 25.25 53.69 -0.88
N SER A 11 24.82 53.12 -2.01
CA SER A 11 24.58 51.68 -2.14
C SER A 11 25.85 50.86 -1.87
N SER A 12 27.00 51.26 -2.44
CA SER A 12 28.30 50.62 -2.20
C SER A 12 28.77 50.73 -0.76
N ILE A 13 28.52 51.86 -0.07
CA ILE A 13 28.93 52.06 1.32
C ILE A 13 28.07 51.23 2.28
N LEU A 14 26.76 51.15 2.03
CA LEU A 14 25.85 50.27 2.77
C LEU A 14 26.25 48.80 2.57
N PHE A 15 26.52 48.37 1.34
CA PHE A 15 26.99 47.02 1.04
C PHE A 15 28.35 46.70 1.69
N ALA A 16 29.29 47.63 1.66
CA ALA A 16 30.60 47.49 2.30
C ALA A 16 30.53 47.46 3.83
N ARG A 17 29.60 48.22 4.44
CA ARG A 17 29.34 48.16 5.89
C ARG A 17 28.77 46.80 6.30
N SER A 18 27.82 46.25 5.54
CA SER A 18 27.26 44.91 5.77
C SER A 18 28.35 43.82 5.73
N ILE A 19 29.30 43.93 4.80
CA ILE A 19 30.44 42.99 4.68
C ILE A 19 31.41 43.10 5.86
N ASN A 20 31.64 44.31 6.39
CA ASN A 20 32.56 44.50 7.52
C ASN A 20 31.96 44.05 8.86
N LEU A 21 30.64 44.08 9.04
CA LEU A 21 29.98 43.53 10.22
C LEU A 21 30.13 42.00 10.30
N ILE A 22 30.19 41.29 9.16
CA ILE A 22 30.38 39.83 9.07
C ILE A 22 31.83 39.40 9.42
N LYS A 23 32.80 40.33 9.38
CA LYS A 23 34.21 40.05 9.69
C LYS A 23 34.52 40.01 11.20
N HIS A 24 33.61 40.47 12.05
CA HIS A 24 33.81 40.40 13.50
C HIS A 24 33.63 38.95 13.98
N PRO A 25 34.58 38.39 14.76
CA PRO A 25 34.57 36.98 15.14
C PRO A 25 33.32 36.58 15.95
N LEU A 26 32.76 37.52 16.73
CA LEU A 26 31.51 37.33 17.46
C LEU A 26 30.28 37.22 16.55
N ILE A 27 30.18 38.06 15.52
CA ILE A 27 29.06 38.07 14.57
C ILE A 27 29.16 36.88 13.61
N ARG A 28 30.38 36.50 13.23
CA ARG A 28 30.65 35.32 12.39
C ARG A 28 30.27 34.01 13.09
N SER A 29 30.53 33.92 14.40
CA SER A 29 30.10 32.79 15.23
C SER A 29 28.57 32.75 15.39
N SER A 30 27.92 33.89 15.64
CA SER A 30 26.46 33.97 15.75
C SER A 30 25.71 33.68 14.44
N VAL A 31 26.25 34.08 13.28
CA VAL A 31 25.66 33.76 11.97
C VAL A 31 25.78 32.26 11.68
N VAL A 32 26.93 31.65 11.95
CA VAL A 32 27.11 30.19 11.78
C VAL A 32 26.20 29.42 12.74
N LEU A 33 26.08 29.84 14.00
CA LEU A 33 25.20 29.21 14.99
C LEU A 33 23.71 29.33 14.62
N PHE A 34 23.30 30.47 14.04
CA PHE A 34 21.92 30.68 13.57
C PHE A 34 21.63 29.91 12.27
N SER A 35 22.62 29.72 11.40
CA SER A 35 22.49 28.88 10.20
C SER A 35 22.33 27.39 10.51
N VAL A 36 22.94 26.89 11.61
CA VAL A 36 22.78 25.49 12.05
C VAL A 36 21.37 25.23 12.61
N LEU A 37 20.72 26.25 13.20
CA LEU A 37 19.36 26.13 13.74
C LEU A 37 18.26 26.02 12.68
N PHE A 38 18.50 26.44 11.43
CA PHE A 38 17.54 26.28 10.33
C PHE A 38 17.66 24.95 9.56
N ILE A 39 18.67 24.12 9.88
CA ILE A 39 18.90 22.84 9.19
C ILE A 39 18.32 21.66 10.00
N SER A 40 18.08 21.81 11.32
CA SER A 40 17.56 20.74 12.17
C SER A 40 16.04 20.75 12.35
N CYS A 41 15.28 20.88 11.26
CA CYS A 41 13.86 20.52 11.27
C CYS A 41 13.60 19.52 10.14
N GLU A 42 14.28 18.38 10.21
CA GLU A 42 13.80 17.18 9.54
C GLU A 42 12.65 16.67 10.41
N VAL A 43 11.43 17.07 10.05
CA VAL A 43 10.23 16.43 10.58
C VAL A 43 10.28 15.01 10.04
N PRO A 44 10.26 13.98 10.91
CA PRO A 44 10.12 12.61 10.43
C PRO A 44 8.87 12.55 9.55
N THR A 45 9.06 12.29 8.25
CA THR A 45 7.97 11.86 7.40
C THR A 45 7.72 10.42 7.79
N GLU A 46 6.70 10.20 8.61
CA GLU A 46 6.18 8.85 8.81
C GLU A 46 5.80 8.31 7.43
N SER A 47 6.50 7.26 6.99
CA SER A 47 6.18 6.52 5.78
C SER A 47 5.00 5.62 6.14
N TYR A 48 3.81 6.02 5.71
CA TYR A 48 2.57 5.29 5.95
C TYR A 48 2.28 4.39 4.75
N GLU A 49 3.24 3.52 4.38
CA GLU A 49 3.07 2.48 3.34
C GLU A 49 2.11 1.42 3.86
N ASN A 50 0.82 1.71 3.86
CA ASN A 50 -0.22 0.77 4.24
C ASN A 50 -1.04 0.49 2.98
N PRO A 51 -1.01 -0.74 2.44
CA PRO A 51 -1.74 -1.05 1.21
C PRO A 51 -3.27 -1.00 1.40
N LEU A 52 -3.76 -0.86 2.64
CA LEU A 52 -5.17 -0.64 2.95
C LEU A 52 -5.55 0.85 3.05
N ASP A 53 -4.59 1.76 2.94
CA ASP A 53 -4.83 3.20 2.83
C ASP A 53 -4.98 3.59 1.35
N GLU A 54 -6.09 4.25 1.01
CA GLU A 54 -6.41 4.55 -0.39
C GLU A 54 -5.46 5.59 -1.00
N GLU A 55 -4.94 6.53 -0.22
CA GLU A 55 -3.98 7.54 -0.70
C GLU A 55 -2.62 6.90 -0.96
N SER A 56 -2.13 6.07 -0.03
CA SER A 56 -0.91 5.27 -0.22
C SER A 56 -1.02 4.32 -1.42
N ALA A 57 -2.13 3.60 -1.55
CA ALA A 57 -2.36 2.70 -2.66
C ALA A 57 -2.39 3.44 -4.01
N GLU A 58 -3.00 4.63 -4.07
CA GLU A 58 -3.02 5.46 -5.28
C GLU A 58 -1.62 5.97 -5.65
N GLU A 59 -0.77 6.32 -4.67
CA GLU A 59 0.63 6.68 -4.90
C GLU A 59 1.43 5.53 -5.52
N ASP A 60 1.10 4.28 -5.17
CA ASP A 60 1.65 3.06 -5.76
C ASP A 60 0.97 2.63 -7.07
N GLY A 61 0.00 3.41 -7.56
CA GLY A 61 -0.71 3.17 -8.82
C GLY A 61 -1.86 2.16 -8.73
N ILE A 62 -2.36 1.88 -7.52
CA ILE A 62 -3.50 1.02 -7.25
C ILE A 62 -4.73 1.88 -6.96
N GLU A 63 -5.48 2.20 -8.02
CA GLU A 63 -6.74 2.95 -7.90
C GLU A 63 -7.89 2.08 -7.35
N THR A 64 -8.78 2.65 -6.53
CA THR A 64 -9.96 1.95 -5.99
C THR A 64 -11.18 2.03 -6.93
N PRO A 65 -12.04 0.98 -6.99
CA PRO A 65 -11.99 -0.26 -6.22
C PRO A 65 -10.87 -1.21 -6.65
N ALA A 66 -10.19 -1.85 -5.70
CA ALA A 66 -9.03 -2.70 -5.98
C ALA A 66 -9.04 -3.99 -5.15
N LEU A 67 -8.21 -4.95 -5.55
CA LEU A 67 -7.83 -6.08 -4.72
C LEU A 67 -6.38 -5.92 -4.26
N VAL A 68 -6.11 -6.08 -2.97
CA VAL A 68 -4.77 -5.87 -2.38
C VAL A 68 -4.46 -6.94 -1.33
N PHE A 69 -3.19 -7.17 -1.04
CA PHE A 69 -2.78 -8.05 0.06
C PHE A 69 -2.53 -7.24 1.33
N PHE A 70 -2.73 -7.85 2.49
CA PHE A 70 -2.25 -7.28 3.76
C PHE A 70 -1.72 -8.35 4.73
N PRO A 71 -0.46 -8.23 5.19
CA PRO A 71 0.60 -7.42 4.57
C PRO A 71 0.78 -7.72 3.07
N ASP A 72 1.43 -6.80 2.37
CA ASP A 72 1.88 -6.93 0.98
C ASP A 72 3.37 -7.29 0.86
N GLU A 73 4.15 -7.12 1.93
CA GLU A 73 5.54 -7.59 2.02
C GLU A 73 5.79 -8.41 3.31
N PHE A 74 6.55 -9.50 3.20
CA PHE A 74 6.84 -10.42 4.30
C PHE A 74 8.28 -10.90 4.31
N GLU A 75 8.91 -10.85 5.49
CA GLU A 75 10.18 -11.51 5.77
C GLU A 75 9.95 -12.74 6.65
N VAL A 76 10.24 -13.92 6.12
CA VAL A 76 9.90 -15.20 6.76
C VAL A 76 11.04 -16.20 6.68
N THR A 77 11.17 -17.06 7.69
CA THR A 77 12.14 -18.17 7.62
C THR A 77 11.67 -19.22 6.61
N ALA A 78 12.55 -19.65 5.72
CA ALA A 78 12.27 -20.72 4.77
C ALA A 78 11.82 -22.01 5.47
N GLY A 79 10.78 -22.65 4.95
CA GLY A 79 10.15 -23.83 5.58
C GLY A 79 9.08 -23.49 6.61
N SER A 80 8.80 -22.21 6.84
CA SER A 80 7.79 -21.74 7.81
C SER A 80 6.46 -21.42 7.14
N SER A 81 5.49 -20.93 7.93
CA SER A 81 4.22 -20.44 7.40
C SER A 81 4.00 -18.97 7.71
N VAL A 82 3.25 -18.30 6.85
CA VAL A 82 2.89 -16.89 6.95
C VAL A 82 1.41 -16.69 6.70
N SER A 83 0.82 -15.73 7.40
CA SER A 83 -0.58 -15.35 7.24
C SER A 83 -0.66 -14.13 6.33
N VAL A 84 -1.41 -14.24 5.24
CA VAL A 84 -1.62 -13.17 4.26
C VAL A 84 -3.12 -12.99 4.07
N GLN A 85 -3.61 -11.76 4.14
CA GLN A 85 -5.01 -11.47 3.87
C GLN A 85 -5.21 -10.96 2.45
N VAL A 86 -6.31 -11.39 1.85
CA VAL A 86 -6.83 -10.94 0.56
C VAL A 86 -7.90 -9.91 0.85
N TYR A 87 -7.76 -8.68 0.35
CA TYR A 87 -8.67 -7.57 0.63
C TYR A 87 -9.35 -7.05 -0.63
N ALA A 88 -10.59 -6.60 -0.46
CA ALA A 88 -11.24 -5.66 -1.36
C ALA A 88 -11.09 -4.25 -0.77
N LEU A 89 -10.55 -3.32 -1.55
CA LEU A 89 -10.24 -1.94 -1.16
C LEU A 89 -11.22 -0.97 -1.83
N GLY A 90 -11.92 -0.16 -1.03
CA GLY A 90 -12.80 0.90 -1.53
C GLY A 90 -13.96 0.41 -2.41
N VAL A 91 -14.49 -0.80 -2.18
CA VAL A 91 -15.54 -1.39 -3.02
C VAL A 91 -16.92 -0.84 -2.69
N SER A 92 -17.87 -0.95 -3.62
CA SER A 92 -19.26 -0.58 -3.38
C SER A 92 -20.22 -1.55 -4.04
N GLY A 93 -21.27 -1.92 -3.33
CA GLY A 93 -22.35 -2.75 -3.87
C GLY A 93 -22.00 -4.23 -4.09
N VAL A 94 -20.99 -4.78 -3.42
CA VAL A 94 -20.52 -6.16 -3.67
C VAL A 94 -21.44 -7.18 -3.00
N ALA A 95 -22.03 -8.11 -3.77
CA ALA A 95 -22.82 -9.22 -3.26
C ALA A 95 -22.08 -10.57 -3.31
N GLY A 96 -21.09 -10.69 -4.20
CA GLY A 96 -20.25 -11.87 -4.34
C GLY A 96 -18.88 -11.55 -4.94
N ALA A 97 -17.96 -12.50 -4.77
CA ALA A 97 -16.60 -12.41 -5.29
C ALA A 97 -16.10 -13.78 -5.76
N HIS A 98 -15.43 -13.79 -6.90
CA HIS A 98 -14.50 -14.84 -7.30
C HIS A 98 -13.11 -14.22 -7.36
N ILE A 99 -12.19 -14.77 -6.58
CA ILE A 99 -10.79 -14.31 -6.53
C ILE A 99 -9.92 -15.47 -7.00
N GLN A 100 -9.14 -15.24 -8.04
CA GLN A 100 -8.16 -16.22 -8.51
C GLN A 100 -6.75 -15.65 -8.35
N LEU A 101 -5.94 -16.35 -7.55
CA LEU A 101 -4.56 -16.01 -7.27
C LEU A 101 -3.61 -16.95 -7.99
N SER A 102 -2.51 -16.40 -8.51
CA SER A 102 -1.37 -17.17 -8.99
C SER A 102 -0.20 -17.07 -8.03
N TYR A 103 0.51 -18.18 -7.81
CA TYR A 103 1.68 -18.24 -6.94
C TYR A 103 2.76 -19.16 -7.52
N ASP A 104 4.03 -18.92 -7.17
CA ASP A 104 5.12 -19.82 -7.54
C ASP A 104 5.06 -21.10 -6.70
N LYS A 105 4.45 -22.15 -7.26
CA LYS A 105 4.34 -23.48 -6.65
C LYS A 105 5.68 -24.16 -6.33
N SER A 106 6.81 -23.65 -6.83
CA SER A 106 8.14 -24.15 -6.45
C SER A 106 8.66 -23.53 -5.15
N LEU A 107 8.09 -22.38 -4.75
CA LEU A 107 8.49 -21.62 -3.56
C LEU A 107 7.40 -21.57 -2.48
N ILE A 108 6.12 -21.61 -2.88
CA ILE A 108 4.97 -21.40 -2.01
C ILE A 108 4.00 -22.59 -2.07
N SER A 109 3.40 -22.93 -0.92
CA SER A 109 2.26 -23.83 -0.80
C SER A 109 1.09 -23.14 -0.09
N ILE A 110 -0.15 -23.48 -0.47
CA ILE A 110 -1.35 -23.05 0.28
C ILE A 110 -1.66 -24.09 1.35
N ASN A 111 -1.49 -23.74 2.63
CA ASN A 111 -1.74 -24.65 3.75
C ASN A 111 -3.20 -24.60 4.19
N SER A 112 -3.79 -23.41 4.24
CA SER A 112 -5.23 -23.22 4.46
C SER A 112 -5.73 -21.90 3.91
N VAL A 113 -7.04 -21.84 3.69
CA VAL A 113 -7.78 -20.66 3.26
C VAL A 113 -8.98 -20.52 4.19
N ASN A 114 -9.09 -19.38 4.87
CA ASN A 114 -10.15 -19.11 5.83
C ASN A 114 -10.96 -17.91 5.37
N THR A 115 -12.24 -17.91 5.69
CA THR A 115 -13.17 -16.81 5.40
C THR A 115 -12.66 -15.51 6.02
N GLY A 116 -12.73 -14.41 5.26
CA GLY A 116 -12.49 -13.05 5.75
C GLY A 116 -13.76 -12.40 6.30
N ASP A 117 -13.63 -11.13 6.67
CA ASP A 117 -14.69 -10.40 7.39
C ASP A 117 -15.66 -9.64 6.48
N LEU A 118 -15.30 -9.42 5.20
CA LEU A 118 -16.06 -8.56 4.28
C LEU A 118 -17.51 -9.05 4.09
N PHE A 119 -17.72 -10.37 4.09
CA PHE A 119 -19.04 -10.99 3.87
C PHE A 119 -19.70 -11.49 5.16
N VAL A 120 -19.21 -11.09 6.34
CA VAL A 120 -19.80 -11.49 7.61
C VAL A 120 -21.16 -10.82 7.80
N SER A 121 -22.19 -11.62 8.06
CA SER A 121 -23.56 -11.16 8.34
C SER A 121 -24.19 -11.94 9.50
N THR A 122 -25.52 -11.90 9.60
CA THR A 122 -26.28 -12.76 10.53
C THR A 122 -26.21 -14.24 10.16
N SER A 123 -26.01 -14.56 8.88
CA SER A 123 -25.76 -15.91 8.38
C SER A 123 -24.32 -16.03 7.90
N GLU A 124 -23.74 -17.23 8.05
CA GLU A 124 -22.43 -17.52 7.46
C GLU A 124 -22.52 -17.37 5.93
N PRO A 125 -21.52 -16.71 5.30
CA PRO A 125 -21.50 -16.61 3.84
C PRO A 125 -21.24 -17.97 3.19
N VAL A 126 -21.57 -18.10 1.91
CA VAL A 126 -20.95 -19.14 1.08
C VAL A 126 -19.47 -18.83 1.03
N PHE A 127 -18.61 -19.80 1.35
CA PHE A 127 -17.17 -19.68 1.19
C PHE A 127 -16.60 -20.99 0.69
N ILE A 128 -16.05 -20.98 -0.52
CA ILE A 128 -15.47 -22.15 -1.19
C ILE A 128 -14.08 -21.77 -1.66
N SER A 129 -13.11 -22.67 -1.47
CA SER A 129 -11.77 -22.49 -2.03
C SER A 129 -11.30 -23.77 -2.72
N GLU A 130 -10.63 -23.60 -3.86
CA GLU A 130 -10.10 -24.69 -4.67
C GLU A 130 -8.62 -24.39 -5.00
N ASN A 131 -7.72 -25.22 -4.46
CA ASN A 131 -6.29 -25.08 -4.72
C ASN A 131 -5.84 -26.06 -5.81
N ASN A 132 -5.50 -25.53 -7.00
CA ASN A 132 -4.82 -26.27 -8.04
C ASN A 132 -3.29 -26.13 -7.89
N ALA A 133 -2.73 -26.94 -6.98
CA ALA A 133 -1.31 -26.90 -6.66
C ALA A 133 -0.39 -27.28 -7.84
N GLU A 134 -0.90 -28.06 -8.80
CA GLU A 134 -0.16 -28.39 -10.02
C GLU A 134 -0.05 -27.20 -10.98
N ALA A 135 -1.05 -26.31 -11.01
CA ALA A 135 -1.01 -25.09 -11.81
C ALA A 135 -0.38 -23.90 -11.06
N GLY A 136 -0.40 -23.91 -9.72
CA GLY A 136 -0.04 -22.74 -8.92
C GLY A 136 -1.15 -21.70 -8.91
N LEU A 137 -2.40 -22.18 -8.89
CA LEU A 137 -3.61 -21.35 -8.91
C LEU A 137 -4.49 -21.67 -7.70
N LEU A 138 -5.02 -20.63 -7.07
CA LEU A 138 -6.00 -20.72 -5.99
C LEU A 138 -7.25 -19.94 -6.36
N ASP A 139 -8.39 -20.62 -6.40
CA ASP A 139 -9.70 -20.01 -6.57
C ASP A 139 -10.41 -19.88 -5.22
N ILE A 140 -11.03 -18.74 -4.98
CA ILE A 140 -11.82 -18.42 -3.80
C ILE A 140 -13.15 -17.84 -4.26
N TYR A 141 -14.25 -18.45 -3.84
CA TYR A 141 -15.61 -17.99 -4.12
C TYR A 141 -16.30 -17.63 -2.81
N THR A 142 -16.88 -16.43 -2.73
CA THR A 142 -17.66 -16.03 -1.56
C THR A 142 -18.87 -15.20 -1.94
N SER A 143 -19.98 -15.37 -1.23
CA SER A 143 -21.20 -14.58 -1.41
C SER A 143 -22.08 -14.65 -0.16
N PHE A 144 -23.04 -13.73 -0.06
CA PHE A 144 -24.08 -13.84 0.97
C PHE A 144 -25.02 -15.04 0.71
N LEU A 145 -25.61 -15.57 1.78
CA LEU A 145 -26.69 -16.56 1.75
C LEU A 145 -27.98 -15.92 2.31
N GLY A 146 -29.02 -15.76 1.49
CA GLY A 146 -30.37 -15.41 1.96
C GLY A 146 -31.08 -14.31 1.17
N ASP A 147 -32.33 -14.02 1.59
CA ASP A 147 -33.25 -13.05 0.95
C ASP A 147 -33.00 -11.58 1.35
N ASP A 148 -32.14 -11.34 2.33
CA ASP A 148 -31.76 -9.99 2.72
C ASP A 148 -30.70 -9.51 1.73
N SER A 149 -31.10 -8.66 0.78
CA SER A 149 -30.20 -7.86 -0.07
C SER A 149 -29.06 -7.31 0.80
N SER A 150 -27.88 -7.91 0.68
CA SER A 150 -26.74 -7.64 1.55
C SER A 150 -25.54 -7.36 0.68
N THR A 151 -25.61 -6.32 -0.14
CA THR A 151 -24.37 -5.81 -0.73
C THR A 151 -23.50 -5.19 0.37
N VAL A 152 -22.19 -5.34 0.28
CA VAL A 152 -21.23 -4.65 1.13
C VAL A 152 -20.47 -3.57 0.39
N SER A 153 -19.98 -2.59 1.15
CA SER A 153 -19.19 -1.46 0.64
C SER A 153 -18.12 -1.10 1.66
N GLY A 154 -17.06 -0.45 1.19
CA GLY A 154 -15.88 -0.11 1.99
C GLY A 154 -14.73 -1.08 1.73
N THR A 155 -13.84 -1.19 2.73
CA THR A 155 -12.64 -2.02 2.66
C THR A 155 -12.75 -3.18 3.64
N GLY A 156 -12.44 -4.40 3.21
CA GLY A 156 -12.51 -5.57 4.08
C GLY A 156 -11.83 -6.81 3.51
N SER A 157 -11.48 -7.74 4.39
CA SER A 157 -10.82 -8.99 4.00
C SER A 157 -11.83 -9.96 3.38
N ILE A 158 -11.50 -10.51 2.23
CA ILE A 158 -12.25 -11.57 1.56
C ILE A 158 -11.84 -12.92 2.15
N ALA A 159 -10.54 -13.11 2.35
CA ALA A 159 -9.98 -14.36 2.85
C ALA A 159 -8.69 -14.13 3.64
N THR A 160 -8.37 -15.06 4.53
CA THR A 160 -7.05 -15.17 5.17
C THR A 160 -6.38 -16.47 4.72
N LEU A 161 -5.23 -16.33 4.05
CA LEU A 161 -4.40 -17.43 3.58
C LEU A 161 -3.33 -17.76 4.62
N ILE A 162 -3.13 -19.05 4.88
CA ILE A 162 -1.91 -19.53 5.53
C ILE A 162 -1.03 -20.15 4.45
N LEU A 163 0.03 -19.45 4.09
CA LEU A 163 0.99 -19.87 3.07
C LEU A 163 2.15 -20.60 3.75
N GLY A 164 2.66 -21.65 3.13
CA GLY A 164 3.93 -22.29 3.48
C GLY A 164 5.04 -21.85 2.52
N THR A 165 6.25 -21.66 3.02
CA THR A 165 7.45 -21.47 2.18
C THR A 165 8.22 -22.77 2.06
N LEU A 166 8.60 -23.15 0.84
CA LEU A 166 9.23 -24.44 0.54
C LEU A 166 10.76 -24.36 0.56
N THR A 167 11.31 -23.28 0.02
CA THR A 167 12.75 -23.00 -0.02
C THR A 167 13.01 -21.53 0.24
N SER A 168 14.28 -21.15 0.46
CA SER A 168 14.67 -19.74 0.44
C SER A 168 14.52 -19.16 -0.98
N GLY A 169 14.16 -17.89 -1.06
CA GLY A 169 13.91 -17.16 -2.29
C GLY A 169 12.87 -16.06 -2.10
N VAL A 170 12.84 -15.13 -3.07
CA VAL A 170 11.77 -14.14 -3.19
C VAL A 170 10.71 -14.71 -4.12
N SER A 171 9.46 -14.70 -3.69
CA SER A 171 8.29 -15.12 -4.48
C SER A 171 7.22 -14.05 -4.44
N THR A 172 6.39 -14.02 -5.47
CA THR A 172 5.20 -13.16 -5.52
C THR A 172 3.94 -14.02 -5.51
N ILE A 173 2.88 -13.52 -4.86
CA ILE A 173 1.50 -13.94 -5.06
C ILE A 173 0.72 -12.78 -5.69
N SER A 174 0.00 -13.05 -6.78
CA SER A 174 -0.66 -12.01 -7.56
C SER A 174 -2.09 -12.40 -7.90
N TYR A 175 -2.98 -11.42 -7.99
CA TYR A 175 -4.32 -11.59 -8.56
C TYR A 175 -4.22 -11.82 -10.07
N THR A 176 -5.09 -12.68 -10.60
CA THR A 176 -5.24 -12.88 -12.04
C THR A 176 -6.40 -12.06 -12.60
N SER A 177 -6.45 -11.94 -13.93
CA SER A 177 -7.54 -11.27 -14.65
C SER A 177 -8.90 -11.96 -14.53
N GLU A 178 -8.93 -13.19 -14.01
CA GLU A 178 -10.18 -13.93 -13.79
C GLU A 178 -10.85 -13.53 -12.47
N SER A 179 -10.24 -12.66 -11.66
CA SER A 179 -10.86 -12.17 -10.42
C SER A 179 -11.97 -11.17 -10.72
N GLU A 180 -13.13 -11.34 -10.08
CA GLU A 180 -14.32 -10.52 -10.27
C GLU A 180 -15.06 -10.26 -8.96
N LEU A 181 -15.71 -9.10 -8.90
CA LEU A 181 -16.71 -8.75 -7.89
C LEU A 181 -18.02 -8.52 -8.62
N VAL A 182 -19.14 -8.94 -8.04
CA VAL A 182 -20.48 -8.78 -8.63
C VAL A 182 -21.46 -8.11 -7.69
N ASP A 183 -22.44 -7.41 -8.25
CA ASP A 183 -23.58 -6.87 -7.51
C ASP A 183 -24.66 -7.94 -7.23
N ASP A 184 -25.75 -7.52 -6.58
CA ASP A 184 -26.87 -8.40 -6.23
C ASP A 184 -27.69 -8.91 -7.43
N ASN A 185 -27.40 -8.41 -8.64
CA ASN A 185 -28.00 -8.83 -9.90
C ASN A 185 -27.00 -9.59 -10.78
N ASP A 186 -25.85 -10.01 -10.24
CA ASP A 186 -24.78 -10.72 -10.96
C ASP A 186 -24.13 -9.88 -12.07
N ASN A 187 -24.16 -8.54 -11.94
CA ASN A 187 -23.40 -7.67 -12.83
C ASN A 187 -21.99 -7.48 -12.29
N LEU A 188 -21.00 -7.55 -13.18
CA LEU A 188 -19.61 -7.25 -12.87
C LEU A 188 -19.43 -5.81 -12.37
N LEU A 189 -18.72 -5.69 -11.26
CA LEU A 189 -18.24 -4.43 -10.71
C LEU A 189 -16.81 -4.16 -11.22
N GLU A 190 -16.50 -2.90 -11.47
CA GLU A 190 -15.19 -2.49 -11.94
C GLU A 190 -14.12 -2.67 -10.85
N LEU A 191 -13.01 -3.31 -11.22
CA LEU A 191 -11.75 -3.32 -10.48
C LEU A 191 -10.74 -2.48 -11.25
N LYS A 192 -10.16 -1.47 -10.60
CA LYS A 192 -9.19 -0.56 -11.22
C LYS A 192 -7.74 -0.90 -10.87
N GLY A 193 -7.51 -1.70 -9.84
CA GLY A 193 -6.17 -2.05 -9.37
C GLY A 193 -6.07 -3.46 -8.79
N PHE A 194 -4.89 -4.05 -8.94
CA PHE A 194 -4.50 -5.32 -8.34
C PHE A 194 -3.12 -5.13 -7.69
N GLY A 195 -3.06 -5.20 -6.36
CA GLY A 195 -1.81 -5.23 -5.62
C GLY A 195 -1.11 -6.59 -5.71
N GLU A 196 0.18 -6.63 -5.38
CA GLU A 196 0.97 -7.87 -5.32
C GLU A 196 1.45 -8.13 -3.90
N GLY A 197 1.64 -9.41 -3.56
CA GLY A 197 2.23 -9.82 -2.29
C GLY A 197 3.62 -10.37 -2.49
N GLU A 198 4.65 -9.72 -1.95
CA GLU A 198 6.04 -10.20 -1.95
C GLU A 198 6.34 -11.01 -0.68
N ILE A 199 6.86 -12.22 -0.88
CA ILE A 199 7.23 -13.14 0.19
C ILE A 199 8.73 -13.41 0.07
N ASN A 200 9.49 -12.90 1.02
CA ASN A 200 10.92 -13.08 1.11
C ASN A 200 11.26 -14.19 2.13
N ALA A 201 11.62 -15.36 1.63
CA ALA A 201 11.97 -16.53 2.43
C ALA A 201 13.49 -16.66 2.60
N GLN A 202 13.97 -16.63 3.84
CA GLN A 202 15.39 -16.67 4.20
C GLN A 202 15.79 -17.94 4.96
#